data_AF-A0A0Q1AKA0-F1
#
_entry.id   AF-A0A0Q1AKA0-F1
#
_cell.length_a   1.000
_cell.length_b   1.000
_cell.length_c   1.000
_cell.angle_alpha   90.00
_cell.angle_beta   90.00
_cell.angle_gamma   90.00
#
_symmetry.space_group_name_H-M   'P 1'
#
loop_
_entity.id
_entity.type
_entity.pdbx_description
1 polymer ?
#
loop_
_entity_poly.entity_id
_entity_poly.type
_entity_poly.pdbx_seq_one_letter_code
_entity_poly.pdbx_strand_id
1 'polypeptide(L)'
;PVLDKKQKSIFSQIKKKFPLITLCCWHTSSLKEFFQHVSMYDFLLVEVEREVLDSVFHFVKEINQEKYTFKEPLHEMMEMFVLESKGSIIVKSLTSEAPLQDVDHITVPAIEKILVDLYADSDIFSFLQGSEMLNIFESALGKYTVNTNRLLRYAKRRNKEPDIKNILNQISGKS
;
A
#
# COMPACT_ATOMS: atom_id res chain seq x y z
N PRO A 1 10.59 -4.17 6.62
CA PRO A 1 9.27 -4.40 7.27
C PRO A 1 9.23 -5.71 8.08
N VAL A 2 8.65 -5.67 9.29
CA VAL A 2 8.39 -6.86 10.11
C VAL A 2 7.06 -7.47 9.68
N LEU A 3 7.06 -8.76 9.34
CA LEU A 3 5.88 -9.46 8.83
C LEU A 3 5.13 -10.18 9.96
N ASP A 4 3.82 -9.96 10.06
CA ASP A 4 3.00 -10.61 11.08
C ASP A 4 2.48 -11.99 10.65
N LYS A 5 1.90 -12.74 11.60
CA LYS A 5 1.36 -14.08 11.33
C LYS A 5 0.13 -14.06 10.41
N LYS A 6 -0.70 -13.02 10.50
CA LYS A 6 -1.94 -12.90 9.72
C LYS A 6 -1.60 -12.65 8.25
N GLN A 7 -0.72 -11.70 7.96
CA GLN A 7 -0.17 -11.40 6.64
C GLN A 7 0.43 -12.66 5.98
N LYS A 8 1.33 -13.38 6.68
CA LYS A 8 1.93 -14.63 6.17
C LYS A 8 0.87 -15.69 5.86
N SER A 9 -0.12 -15.84 6.74
CA SER A 9 -1.23 -16.78 6.55
C SER A 9 -2.10 -16.45 5.34
N ILE A 10 -2.55 -15.18 5.23
CA ILE A 10 -3.37 -14.71 4.11
C ILE A 10 -2.60 -14.86 2.78
N PHE A 11 -1.34 -14.42 2.74
CA PHE A 11 -0.51 -14.53 1.54
C PHE A 11 -0.35 -15.99 1.09
N SER A 12 -0.02 -16.90 2.01
CA SER A 12 0.13 -18.33 1.71
C SER A 12 -1.16 -18.96 1.19
N GLN A 13 -2.31 -18.63 1.79
CA GLN A 13 -3.61 -19.15 1.36
C GLN A 13 -3.98 -18.64 -0.04
N ILE A 14 -3.76 -17.35 -0.33
CA ILE A 14 -4.01 -16.78 -1.66
C ILE A 14 -3.09 -17.46 -2.68
N LYS A 15 -1.77 -17.56 -2.42
CA LYS A 15 -0.83 -18.22 -3.34
C LYS A 15 -1.15 -19.69 -3.59
N LYS A 16 -1.66 -20.41 -2.58
CA LYS A 16 -2.12 -21.79 -2.75
C LYS A 16 -3.32 -21.89 -3.68
N LYS A 17 -4.27 -20.97 -3.58
CA LYS A 17 -5.49 -20.96 -4.41
C LYS A 17 -5.26 -20.39 -5.81
N PHE A 18 -4.40 -19.38 -5.92
CA PHE A 18 -4.11 -18.62 -7.13
C PHE A 18 -2.58 -18.61 -7.39
N PRO A 19 -1.99 -19.75 -7.81
CA PRO A 19 -0.53 -19.89 -7.87
C PRO A 19 0.14 -19.00 -8.92
N LEU A 20 -0.59 -18.61 -9.96
CA LEU A 20 -0.04 -17.88 -11.11
C LEU A 20 -0.15 -16.37 -11.00
N ILE A 21 -0.84 -15.83 -9.99
CA ILE A 21 -1.08 -14.39 -9.89
C ILE A 21 0.12 -13.68 -9.25
N THR A 22 0.35 -12.45 -9.67
CA THR A 22 1.15 -11.50 -8.90
C THR A 22 0.35 -11.09 -7.66
N LEU A 23 0.98 -11.18 -6.49
CA LEU A 23 0.38 -10.84 -5.20
C LEU A 23 1.35 -9.96 -4.44
N CYS A 24 0.89 -8.80 -3.99
CA CYS A 24 1.62 -7.93 -3.06
C CYS A 24 0.80 -7.81 -1.78
N CYS A 25 1.42 -8.03 -0.62
CA CYS A 25 0.71 -8.07 0.64
C CYS A 25 1.50 -7.34 1.72
N TRP A 26 0.95 -6.29 2.32
CA TRP A 26 1.67 -5.46 3.28
C TRP A 26 0.75 -4.69 4.22
N HIS A 27 1.27 -4.34 5.39
CA HIS A 27 0.56 -3.53 6.36
C HIS A 27 0.93 -2.05 6.25
N THR A 28 -0.04 -1.16 6.43
CA THR A 28 0.22 0.29 6.55
C THR A 28 1.09 0.63 7.75
N SER A 29 1.14 -0.23 8.78
CA SER A 29 2.12 -0.08 9.86
C SER A 29 3.59 -0.15 9.41
N SER A 30 3.88 -0.62 8.19
CA SER A 30 5.21 -0.51 7.59
C SER A 30 5.66 0.94 7.40
N LEU A 31 4.71 1.89 7.39
CA LEU A 31 5.00 3.30 7.28
C LEU A 31 5.40 3.94 8.62
N LYS A 32 5.26 3.21 9.75
CA LYS A 32 5.44 3.75 11.10
C LYS A 32 6.80 4.40 11.34
N GLU A 33 7.83 3.95 10.63
CA GLU A 33 9.18 4.51 10.72
C GLU A 33 9.34 5.89 10.05
N PHE A 34 8.38 6.30 9.22
CA PHE A 34 8.41 7.60 8.53
C PHE A 34 7.70 8.70 9.31
N PHE A 35 6.92 8.34 10.34
CA PHE A 35 6.12 9.28 11.12
C PHE A 35 6.83 9.75 12.39
N GLN A 36 6.39 10.92 12.89
CA GLN A 36 6.75 11.39 14.24
C GLN A 36 5.68 11.05 15.29
N HIS A 37 4.41 10.84 14.88
CA HIS A 37 3.29 10.55 15.81
C HIS A 37 2.86 9.07 15.76
N VAL A 38 2.53 8.52 16.94
CA VAL A 38 2.49 7.08 17.25
C VAL A 38 1.19 6.36 16.80
N SER A 39 0.11 7.08 16.49
CA SER A 39 -1.21 6.49 16.23
C SER A 39 -1.56 6.47 14.74
N MET A 40 -1.08 5.45 14.04
CA MET A 40 -1.46 5.19 12.65
C MET A 40 -2.45 4.03 12.60
N TYR A 41 -3.53 4.22 11.84
CA TYR A 41 -4.43 3.15 11.47
C TYR A 41 -3.64 2.03 10.77
N ASP A 42 -3.87 0.80 11.19
CA ASP A 42 -3.19 -0.38 10.64
C ASP A 42 -4.19 -1.33 10.01
N PHE A 43 -4.03 -1.56 8.71
CA PHE A 43 -4.79 -2.51 7.93
C PHE A 43 -3.88 -3.22 6.93
N LEU A 44 -4.29 -4.42 6.56
CA LEU A 44 -3.57 -5.24 5.59
C LEU A 44 -4.04 -4.90 4.17
N LEU A 45 -3.12 -4.51 3.30
CA LEU A 45 -3.35 -4.38 1.87
C LEU A 45 -3.00 -5.69 1.17
N VAL A 46 -3.93 -6.18 0.36
CA VAL A 46 -3.79 -7.34 -0.54
C VAL A 46 -4.01 -6.83 -1.96
N GLU A 47 -2.94 -6.78 -2.73
CA GLU A 47 -2.95 -6.22 -4.07
C GLU A 47 -2.71 -7.34 -5.09
N VAL A 48 -3.62 -7.47 -6.05
CA VAL A 48 -3.61 -8.52 -7.07
C VAL A 48 -3.96 -7.95 -8.44
N GLU A 49 -3.67 -8.70 -9.50
CA GLU A 49 -4.07 -8.36 -10.87
C GLU A 49 -5.58 -8.07 -10.95
N ARG A 50 -5.97 -7.10 -11.78
CA ARG A 50 -7.36 -6.61 -11.87
C ARG A 50 -8.32 -7.73 -12.28
N GLU A 51 -7.86 -8.61 -13.14
CA GLU A 51 -8.58 -9.74 -13.71
C GLU A 51 -9.01 -10.77 -12.65
N VAL A 52 -8.29 -10.84 -11.53
CA VAL A 52 -8.58 -11.78 -10.43
C VAL A 52 -9.09 -11.10 -9.17
N LEU A 53 -9.25 -9.77 -9.19
CA LEU A 53 -9.59 -8.96 -8.02
C LEU A 53 -10.83 -9.46 -7.29
N ASP A 54 -11.92 -9.68 -8.01
CA ASP A 54 -13.19 -10.14 -7.42
C ASP A 54 -13.05 -11.54 -6.82
N SER A 55 -12.37 -12.46 -7.53
CA SER A 55 -12.15 -13.83 -7.05
C SER A 55 -11.31 -13.86 -5.78
N VAL A 56 -10.24 -13.06 -5.74
CA VAL A 56 -9.39 -12.94 -4.55
C VAL A 56 -10.13 -12.26 -3.42
N PHE A 57 -10.91 -11.21 -3.69
CA PHE A 57 -11.71 -10.53 -2.67
C PHE A 57 -12.67 -11.50 -1.98
N HIS A 58 -13.46 -12.25 -2.75
CA HIS A 58 -14.40 -13.23 -2.18
C HIS A 58 -13.69 -14.33 -1.40
N PHE A 59 -12.57 -14.84 -1.91
CA PHE A 59 -11.77 -15.83 -1.21
C PHE A 59 -11.18 -15.30 0.11
N VAL A 60 -10.61 -14.10 0.11
CA VAL A 60 -10.06 -13.45 1.32
C VAL A 60 -11.17 -13.21 2.34
N LYS A 61 -12.34 -12.78 1.88
CA LYS A 61 -13.52 -12.56 2.73
C LYS A 61 -13.97 -13.86 3.41
N GLU A 62 -14.01 -14.96 2.67
CA GLU A 62 -14.36 -16.29 3.18
C GLU A 62 -13.35 -16.78 4.24
N ILE A 63 -12.05 -16.78 3.93
CA ILE A 63 -11.02 -17.25 4.88
C ILE A 63 -10.88 -16.33 6.11
N ASN A 64 -11.29 -15.07 6.00
CA ASN A 64 -11.33 -14.11 7.10
C ASN A 64 -12.72 -14.06 7.79
N GLN A 65 -13.59 -15.06 7.54
CA GLN A 65 -14.89 -15.22 8.19
C GLN A 65 -15.82 -14.01 8.02
N GLU A 66 -15.83 -13.41 6.84
CA GLU A 66 -16.64 -12.22 6.50
C GLU A 66 -16.32 -10.96 7.33
N LYS A 67 -15.26 -10.97 8.14
CA LYS A 67 -14.87 -9.84 9.01
C LYS A 67 -14.11 -8.78 8.21
N TYR A 68 -14.52 -7.52 8.33
CA TYR A 68 -13.75 -6.31 7.97
C TYR A 68 -12.86 -6.44 6.72
N THR A 69 -13.42 -7.02 5.65
CA THR A 69 -12.73 -7.23 4.38
C THR A 69 -13.41 -6.39 3.33
N PHE A 70 -12.65 -5.48 2.72
CA PHE A 70 -13.16 -4.44 1.85
C PHE A 70 -12.51 -4.54 0.47
N LYS A 71 -13.28 -4.33 -0.59
CA LYS A 71 -12.78 -4.26 -1.96
C LYS A 71 -12.71 -2.81 -2.37
N GLU A 72 -11.51 -2.31 -2.67
CA GLU A 72 -11.27 -0.94 -3.16
C GLU A 72 -12.19 0.12 -2.49
N PRO A 73 -12.18 0.23 -1.15
CA PRO A 73 -13.07 1.14 -0.44
C PRO A 73 -12.80 2.59 -0.82
N LEU A 74 -13.87 3.35 -1.00
CA LEU A 74 -13.81 4.81 -1.17
C LEU A 74 -13.66 5.51 0.18
N HIS A 75 -13.37 6.80 0.14
CA HIS A 75 -13.10 7.62 1.33
C HIS A 75 -14.13 7.46 2.46
N GLU A 76 -15.43 7.52 2.16
CA GLU A 76 -16.49 7.39 3.16
C GLU A 76 -16.47 6.01 3.86
N MET A 77 -16.20 4.95 3.09
CA MET A 77 -16.07 3.59 3.65
C MET A 77 -14.82 3.45 4.51
N MET A 78 -13.73 4.13 4.12
CA MET A 78 -12.52 4.15 4.91
C MET A 78 -12.79 4.74 6.29
N GLU A 79 -13.38 5.94 6.34
CA GLU A 79 -13.67 6.65 7.60
C GLU A 79 -14.68 5.92 8.48
N MET A 80 -15.79 5.45 7.90
CA MET A 80 -16.88 4.86 8.71
C MET A 80 -16.61 3.44 9.16
N PHE A 81 -15.80 2.67 8.42
CA PHE A 81 -15.66 1.23 8.67
C PHE A 81 -14.22 0.76 8.78
N VAL A 82 -13.36 1.11 7.83
CA VAL A 82 -12.02 0.51 7.75
C VAL A 82 -11.14 0.95 8.92
N LEU A 83 -11.07 2.26 9.16
CA LEU A 83 -10.16 2.86 10.14
C LEU A 83 -10.59 2.56 11.59
N GLU A 84 -11.90 2.41 11.83
CA GLU A 84 -12.48 2.03 13.12
C GLU A 84 -12.33 0.52 13.43
N SER A 85 -12.08 -0.31 12.41
CA SER A 85 -12.07 -1.76 12.54
C SER A 85 -10.66 -2.31 12.71
N LYS A 86 -10.40 -2.98 13.83
CA LYS A 86 -9.10 -3.64 14.06
C LYS A 86 -8.91 -4.81 13.11
N GLY A 87 -7.78 -4.80 12.39
CA GLY A 87 -7.36 -5.90 11.54
C GLY A 87 -8.10 -5.99 10.20
N SER A 88 -8.60 -4.84 9.71
CA SER A 88 -9.18 -4.70 8.38
C SER A 88 -8.24 -5.21 7.28
N ILE A 89 -8.83 -5.80 6.24
CA ILE A 89 -8.13 -6.22 5.03
C ILE A 89 -8.73 -5.48 3.84
N ILE A 90 -7.92 -4.76 3.09
CA ILE A 90 -8.31 -4.16 1.81
C ILE A 90 -7.75 -5.03 0.69
N VAL A 91 -8.64 -5.49 -0.19
CA VAL A 91 -8.27 -6.13 -1.44
C VAL A 91 -8.44 -5.12 -2.57
N LYS A 92 -7.36 -4.83 -3.31
CA LYS A 92 -7.35 -3.84 -4.38
C LYS A 92 -6.55 -4.29 -5.59
N SER A 93 -6.73 -3.60 -6.72
CA SER A 93 -5.95 -3.86 -7.92
C SER A 93 -4.48 -3.43 -7.77
N LEU A 94 -3.58 -4.30 -8.23
CA LEU A 94 -2.16 -4.05 -8.36
C LEU A 94 -1.89 -3.45 -9.74
N THR A 95 -1.36 -2.22 -9.77
CA THR A 95 -0.98 -1.59 -11.02
C THR A 95 0.20 -2.33 -11.66
N SER A 96 0.18 -2.48 -12.98
CA SER A 96 1.28 -3.13 -13.73
C SER A 96 2.63 -2.45 -13.49
N GLU A 97 3.69 -3.24 -13.55
CA GLU A 97 5.09 -2.80 -13.30
C GLU A 97 5.31 -2.15 -11.92
N ALA A 98 4.42 -2.42 -10.97
CA ALA A 98 4.57 -2.03 -9.58
C ALA A 98 5.97 -2.38 -9.04
N PRO A 99 6.67 -1.42 -8.41
CA PRO A 99 7.89 -1.69 -7.66
C PRO A 99 7.63 -2.64 -6.49
N LEU A 100 8.01 -3.90 -6.63
CA LEU A 100 7.89 -4.91 -5.58
C LEU A 100 9.27 -5.38 -5.09
N GLN A 101 9.30 -6.03 -3.93
CA GLN A 101 10.45 -6.70 -3.36
C GLN A 101 10.00 -7.96 -2.59
N ASP A 102 10.92 -8.89 -2.35
CA ASP A 102 10.67 -10.09 -1.55
C ASP A 102 11.25 -9.91 -0.14
N VAL A 103 10.45 -10.23 0.88
CA VAL A 103 10.85 -10.27 2.28
C VAL A 103 10.29 -11.56 2.88
N ASP A 104 11.16 -12.46 3.34
CA ASP A 104 10.79 -13.80 3.83
C ASP A 104 9.81 -14.55 2.90
N HIS A 105 10.03 -14.53 1.59
CA HIS A 105 9.16 -15.17 0.58
C HIS A 105 7.74 -14.55 0.48
N ILE A 106 7.54 -13.38 1.09
CA ILE A 106 6.35 -12.56 0.95
C ILE A 106 6.70 -11.38 0.05
N THR A 107 5.93 -11.23 -1.03
CA THR A 107 6.07 -10.08 -1.92
C THR A 107 5.39 -8.87 -1.28
N VAL A 108 6.18 -7.80 -1.08
CA VAL A 108 5.79 -6.54 -0.44
C VAL A 108 6.14 -5.37 -1.38
N PRO A 109 5.58 -4.16 -1.20
CA PRO A 109 5.94 -3.04 -2.04
C PRO A 109 7.37 -2.57 -1.74
N ALA A 110 8.07 -2.10 -2.77
CA ALA A 110 9.27 -1.28 -2.58
C ALA A 110 8.88 0.15 -2.18
N ILE A 111 9.82 0.90 -1.61
CA ILE A 111 9.55 2.28 -1.15
C ILE A 111 9.06 3.19 -2.27
N GLU A 112 9.53 2.99 -3.51
CA GLU A 112 9.05 3.76 -4.66
C GLU A 112 7.55 3.58 -4.91
N LYS A 113 7.04 2.37 -4.71
CA LYS A 113 5.62 2.07 -4.86
C LYS A 113 4.81 2.74 -3.75
N ILE A 114 5.27 2.57 -2.51
CA ILE A 114 4.64 3.16 -1.33
C ILE A 114 4.43 4.67 -1.53
N LEU A 115 5.49 5.41 -1.87
CA LEU A 115 5.42 6.87 -2.02
C LEU A 115 4.42 7.29 -3.10
N VAL A 116 4.42 6.61 -4.25
CA VAL A 116 3.47 6.91 -5.33
C VAL A 116 2.04 6.55 -4.95
N ASP A 117 1.82 5.40 -4.30
CA ASP A 117 0.48 4.96 -3.91
C ASP A 117 -0.13 5.86 -2.82
N LEU A 118 0.67 6.37 -1.87
CA LEU A 118 0.23 7.34 -0.87
C LEU A 118 -0.41 8.59 -1.50
N TYR A 119 0.15 9.04 -2.63
CA TYR A 119 -0.39 10.16 -3.39
C TYR A 119 -1.55 9.73 -4.31
N ALA A 120 -1.42 8.58 -4.96
CA ALA A 120 -2.36 8.16 -5.99
C ALA A 120 -3.68 7.57 -5.44
N ASP A 121 -3.65 6.93 -4.28
CA ASP A 121 -4.81 6.29 -3.63
C ASP A 121 -5.31 7.14 -2.45
N SER A 122 -5.68 8.41 -2.72
CA SER A 122 -6.06 9.38 -1.69
C SER A 122 -7.29 8.95 -0.87
N ASP A 123 -8.16 8.11 -1.42
CA ASP A 123 -9.29 7.52 -0.68
C ASP A 123 -8.79 6.59 0.44
N ILE A 124 -7.89 5.66 0.09
CA ILE A 124 -7.33 4.66 1.02
C ILE A 124 -6.38 5.31 2.04
N PHE A 125 -5.62 6.31 1.59
CA PHE A 125 -4.63 7.00 2.42
C PHE A 125 -5.09 8.39 2.83
N SER A 126 -6.39 8.62 2.98
CA SER A 126 -6.97 9.93 3.32
C SER A 126 -6.39 10.50 4.63
N PHE A 127 -6.18 9.64 5.62
CA PHE A 127 -5.58 9.97 6.92
C PHE A 127 -4.10 10.37 6.86
N LEU A 128 -3.45 10.23 5.69
CA LEU A 128 -2.05 10.59 5.45
C LEU A 128 -1.88 11.82 4.56
N GLN A 129 -2.95 12.44 4.08
CA GLN A 129 -2.85 13.54 3.13
C GLN A 129 -2.33 14.84 3.77
N GLY A 130 -1.98 15.82 2.93
CA GLY A 130 -1.48 17.11 3.38
C GLY A 130 -0.04 17.05 3.90
N SER A 131 0.22 17.65 5.06
CA SER A 131 1.57 17.73 5.63
C SER A 131 2.15 16.37 5.97
N GLU A 132 1.32 15.40 6.36
CA GLU A 132 1.82 14.08 6.77
C GLU A 132 2.43 13.32 5.60
N MET A 133 1.78 13.35 4.42
CA MET A 133 2.34 12.76 3.21
C MET A 133 3.69 13.39 2.87
N LEU A 134 3.81 14.72 2.94
CA LEU A 134 5.08 15.41 2.67
C LEU A 134 6.17 14.98 3.67
N ASN A 135 5.84 14.87 4.95
CA ASN A 135 6.75 14.36 5.98
C ASN A 135 7.22 12.93 5.68
N ILE A 136 6.31 12.05 5.22
CA ILE A 136 6.66 10.68 4.81
C ILE A 136 7.66 10.71 3.65
N PHE A 137 7.41 11.52 2.63
CA PHE A 137 8.32 11.65 1.49
C PHE A 137 9.69 12.18 1.93
N GLU A 138 9.75 13.25 2.73
CA GLU A 138 10.99 13.82 3.25
C GLU A 138 11.78 12.78 4.09
N SER A 139 11.10 12.09 5.00
CA SER A 139 11.67 11.06 5.85
C SER A 139 12.19 9.85 5.05
N ALA A 140 11.42 9.38 4.06
CA ALA A 140 11.82 8.27 3.22
C ALA A 140 13.03 8.61 2.35
N LEU A 141 13.05 9.79 1.72
CA LEU A 141 14.16 10.25 0.89
C LEU A 141 15.44 10.50 1.71
N GLY A 142 15.32 10.92 2.97
CA GLY A 142 16.45 11.10 3.86
C GLY A 142 17.02 9.79 4.44
N LYS A 143 16.19 8.76 4.62
CA LYS A 143 16.58 7.48 5.25
C LYS A 143 16.96 6.38 4.24
N TYR A 144 16.38 6.40 3.06
CA TYR A 144 16.49 5.33 2.08
C TYR A 144 17.01 5.84 0.74
N THR A 145 17.80 5.00 0.07
CA THR A 145 18.14 5.23 -1.34
C THR A 145 16.93 4.92 -2.22
N VAL A 146 16.14 5.95 -2.51
CA VAL A 146 14.99 5.86 -3.41
C VAL A 146 15.46 5.97 -4.86
N ASN A 147 15.13 4.99 -5.71
CA ASN A 147 15.46 5.06 -7.13
C ASN A 147 14.44 5.95 -7.86
N THR A 148 14.81 7.21 -8.11
CA THR A 148 13.95 8.21 -8.77
C THR A 148 13.44 7.75 -10.13
N ASN A 149 14.25 7.06 -10.94
CA ASN A 149 13.81 6.56 -12.25
C ASN A 149 12.72 5.48 -12.11
N ARG A 150 12.88 4.57 -11.13
CA ARG A 150 11.87 3.53 -10.83
C ARG A 150 10.59 4.15 -10.30
N LEU A 151 10.71 5.13 -9.40
CA LEU A 151 9.60 5.87 -8.82
C LEU A 151 8.81 6.65 -9.89
N LEU A 152 9.48 7.42 -10.74
CA LEU A 152 8.82 8.19 -11.81
C LEU A 152 8.19 7.29 -12.88
N ARG A 153 8.83 6.17 -13.22
CA ARG A 153 8.21 5.18 -14.13
C ARG A 153 6.90 4.63 -13.55
N TYR A 154 6.88 4.31 -12.26
CA TYR A 154 5.66 3.84 -11.61
C TYR A 154 4.61 4.96 -11.46
N ALA A 155 5.03 6.18 -11.11
CA ALA A 155 4.14 7.35 -11.08
C ALA A 155 3.46 7.58 -12.44
N LYS A 156 4.18 7.37 -13.54
CA LYS A 156 3.60 7.41 -14.90
C LYS A 156 2.51 6.37 -15.11
N ARG A 157 2.73 5.11 -14.67
CA ARG A 157 1.70 4.05 -14.71
C ARG A 157 0.44 4.42 -13.92
N ARG A 158 0.59 5.24 -12.89
CA ARG A 158 -0.50 5.78 -12.05
C ARG A 158 -1.07 7.11 -12.54
N ASN A 159 -0.58 7.65 -13.67
CA ASN A 159 -0.92 8.97 -14.19
C ASN A 159 -0.60 10.13 -13.22
N LYS A 160 0.38 9.96 -12.34
CA LYS A 160 0.80 10.94 -11.30
C LYS A 160 2.25 11.43 -11.48
N GLU A 161 2.89 11.17 -12.62
CA GLU A 161 4.29 11.57 -12.85
C GLU A 161 4.53 13.08 -12.63
N PRO A 162 3.70 14.01 -13.16
CA PRO A 162 3.92 15.45 -12.96
C PRO A 162 3.80 15.84 -11.48
N ASP A 163 2.83 15.29 -10.77
CA ASP A 163 2.57 15.59 -9.36
C ASP A 163 3.71 15.11 -8.47
N ILE A 164 4.18 13.88 -8.71
CA ILE A 164 5.29 13.29 -7.97
C ILE A 164 6.59 14.07 -8.25
N LYS A 165 6.84 14.51 -9.48
CA LYS A 165 7.96 15.42 -9.79
C LYS A 165 7.88 16.72 -9.00
N ASN A 166 6.69 17.32 -8.90
CA ASN A 166 6.48 18.54 -8.14
C ASN A 166 6.80 18.33 -6.65
N ILE A 167 6.33 17.24 -6.04
CA ILE A 167 6.65 16.89 -4.65
C ILE A 167 8.17 16.74 -4.45
N LEU A 168 8.85 15.99 -5.32
CA LEU A 168 10.30 15.80 -5.22
C LEU A 168 11.08 17.13 -5.33
N ASN A 169 10.66 18.02 -6.21
CA ASN A 169 11.28 19.34 -6.38
C ASN A 169 11.05 20.24 -5.16
N GLN A 170 9.84 20.22 -4.58
CA GLN A 170 9.52 20.98 -3.37
C GLN A 170 10.39 20.53 -2.19
N ILE A 171 10.64 19.23 -2.06
CA ILE A 171 11.49 18.69 -0.99
C ILE A 171 12.96 19.04 -1.21
N SER A 172 13.45 18.87 -2.44
CA SER A 172 14.84 19.18 -2.81
C SER A 172 15.15 20.68 -2.69
N GLY A 173 14.16 21.55 -2.89
CA GLY A 173 14.32 23.01 -2.75
C GLY A 173 14.32 23.52 -1.31
N LYS A 174 13.93 22.68 -0.34
CA LYS A 174 14.00 23.00 1.11
C LYS A 174 15.31 22.55 1.76
N SER A 175 16.13 21.74 1.09
CA SER A 175 17.34 21.12 1.63
C SER A 175 18.58 21.99 1.48
#